data_AF-A0A530K0T9-F1
#
_entry.id   AF-A0A530K0T9-F1
#
_cell.length_a   1.000
_cell.length_b   1.000
_cell.length_c   1.000
_cell.angle_alpha   90.00
_cell.angle_beta   90.00
_cell.angle_gamma   90.00
#
_symmetry.space_group_name_H-M   'P 1'
#
loop_
_entity.id
_entity.type
_entity.pdbx_description
1 polymer ?
#
loop_
_entity_poly.entity_id
_entity_poly.type
_entity_poly.pdbx_seq_one_letter_code
_entity_poly.pdbx_strand_id
1 'polypeptide(L)'
;MTARAKPFQEATVEAATAALQGGNPLRRFLVADEVGLGKTVVARDTLSAMARTARRFTVYYITSGLKVADQNKAELLRFLDEESADAALSKIDRVGLIPFEPSGPRKLRLYAFTPNTSFCKSQRLYGGKAVERAFISLLLDRIYPGLANDFPYGYIENGATSGWKAACTAAEERIDHVSQRFIASYGRALRTEFGMPARRAILEAVHNTRPGHSLGRMRKALAHAALESTPPDLVIFDEFQCYRHVRSPEDDNPLAKQLLRGKESAAPPPLLLLSATPYRFFAERWETIAGIAPHAELFELIEFLGGERVRTEAEAQFRKFGDLLHLIGKLPSDDRGTPISEARTIKRGLETLLVPLMSRTERPPTDHAHEPPPPPVPI
;
A
#
# COMPACT_ATOMS: atom_id res chain seq x y z
N MET A 1 -11.18 4.80 -27.09
CA MET A 1 -12.15 5.55 -26.26
C MET A 1 -12.24 4.86 -24.90
N THR A 2 -11.73 5.50 -23.85
CA THR A 2 -11.89 5.03 -22.47
C THR A 2 -13.37 5.07 -22.08
N ALA A 3 -13.84 4.05 -21.35
CA ALA A 3 -15.19 4.09 -20.79
C ALA A 3 -15.30 5.31 -19.86
N ARG A 4 -16.25 6.20 -20.14
CA ARG A 4 -16.53 7.39 -19.34
C ARG A 4 -16.94 6.95 -17.93
N ALA A 5 -16.39 7.60 -16.91
CA ALA A 5 -16.75 7.33 -15.53
C ALA A 5 -18.26 7.52 -15.32
N LYS A 6 -18.87 6.64 -14.55
CA LYS A 6 -20.27 6.74 -14.13
C LYS A 6 -20.39 7.81 -13.02
N PRO A 7 -21.56 8.41 -12.80
CA PRO A 7 -21.72 9.48 -11.80
C PRO A 7 -21.24 9.10 -10.39
N PHE A 8 -21.52 7.86 -9.93
CA PHE A 8 -21.04 7.39 -8.62
C PHE A 8 -19.52 7.22 -8.57
N GLN A 9 -18.88 6.90 -9.69
CA GLN A 9 -17.42 6.80 -9.80
C GLN A 9 -16.80 8.20 -9.74
N GLU A 10 -17.38 9.19 -10.42
CA GLU A 10 -16.93 10.59 -10.37
C GLU A 10 -16.96 11.15 -8.95
N ALA A 11 -18.06 10.92 -8.22
CA ALA A 11 -18.17 11.37 -6.85
C ALA A 11 -17.27 10.59 -5.87
N THR A 12 -17.05 9.29 -6.11
CA THR A 12 -16.03 8.53 -5.38
C THR A 12 -14.62 9.08 -5.63
N VAL A 13 -14.30 9.46 -6.87
CA VAL A 13 -13.01 10.08 -7.23
C VAL A 13 -12.83 11.41 -6.51
N GLU A 14 -13.87 12.24 -6.44
CA GLU A 14 -13.84 13.51 -5.71
C GLU A 14 -13.58 13.29 -4.21
N ALA A 15 -14.34 12.38 -3.58
CA ALA A 15 -14.17 12.05 -2.17
C ALA A 15 -12.78 11.47 -1.86
N ALA A 16 -12.31 10.54 -2.69
CA ALA A 16 -10.98 9.95 -2.58
C ALA A 16 -9.90 11.03 -2.72
N THR A 17 -9.99 11.89 -3.72
CA THR A 17 -9.02 12.97 -3.95
C THR A 17 -8.98 13.93 -2.76
N ALA A 18 -10.14 14.36 -2.27
CA ALA A 18 -10.24 15.25 -1.11
C ALA A 18 -9.65 14.62 0.16
N ALA A 19 -9.96 13.34 0.43
CA ALA A 19 -9.41 12.61 1.56
C ALA A 19 -7.88 12.50 1.51
N LEU A 20 -7.33 12.13 0.35
CA LEU A 20 -5.89 11.93 0.12
C LEU A 20 -5.08 13.25 0.14
N GLN A 21 -5.72 14.38 -0.20
CA GLN A 21 -5.12 15.72 -0.17
C GLN A 21 -5.19 16.40 1.21
N GLY A 22 -5.78 15.76 2.22
CA GLY A 22 -5.77 16.25 3.60
C GLY A 22 -7.14 16.30 4.28
N GLY A 23 -8.23 16.02 3.56
CA GLY A 23 -9.57 15.89 4.16
C GLY A 23 -9.66 14.76 5.20
N ASN A 24 -8.81 13.74 5.06
CA ASN A 24 -8.52 12.76 6.10
C ASN A 24 -7.11 13.02 6.67
N PRO A 25 -6.95 13.25 7.99
CA PRO A 25 -5.62 13.44 8.62
C PRO A 25 -4.63 12.30 8.36
N LEU A 26 -5.12 11.06 8.24
CA LEU A 26 -4.29 9.90 7.92
C LEU A 26 -4.03 9.73 6.42
N ARG A 27 -4.73 10.50 5.57
CA ARG A 27 -4.66 10.46 4.10
C ARG A 27 -4.91 9.07 3.53
N ARG A 28 -5.92 8.39 4.05
CA ARG A 28 -6.32 7.03 3.64
C ARG A 28 -7.74 7.07 3.09
N PHE A 29 -7.98 6.33 2.01
CA PHE A 29 -9.32 6.19 1.45
C PHE A 29 -9.54 4.78 0.93
N LEU A 30 -10.69 4.20 1.27
CA LEU A 30 -11.07 2.85 0.85
C LEU A 30 -12.21 2.88 -0.17
N VAL A 31 -11.98 2.29 -1.34
CA VAL A 31 -13.01 2.02 -2.34
C VAL A 31 -13.48 0.58 -2.17
N ALA A 32 -14.64 0.42 -1.54
CA ALA A 32 -15.23 -0.86 -1.17
C ALA A 32 -16.34 -1.36 -2.13
N ASP A 33 -16.39 -0.81 -3.34
CA ASP A 33 -17.39 -1.17 -4.35
C ASP A 33 -17.42 -2.66 -4.68
N GLU A 34 -18.59 -3.16 -5.07
CA GLU A 34 -18.80 -4.52 -5.58
C GLU A 34 -17.82 -4.88 -6.72
N VAL A 35 -17.56 -6.18 -6.90
CA VAL A 35 -16.72 -6.69 -7.98
C VAL A 35 -17.32 -6.33 -9.35
N GLY A 36 -16.47 -5.87 -10.27
CA GLY A 36 -16.87 -5.48 -11.62
C GLY A 36 -17.48 -4.08 -11.74
N LEU A 37 -17.57 -3.29 -10.66
CA LEU A 37 -18.02 -1.88 -10.73
C LEU A 37 -16.92 -0.88 -11.12
N GLY A 38 -15.71 -1.35 -11.45
CA GLY A 38 -14.65 -0.51 -12.00
C GLY A 38 -13.78 0.21 -10.97
N LYS A 39 -13.42 -0.45 -9.86
CA LYS A 39 -12.47 0.11 -8.86
C LYS A 39 -11.16 0.61 -9.47
N THR A 40 -10.63 -0.08 -10.48
CA THR A 40 -9.44 0.36 -11.22
C THR A 40 -9.66 1.66 -11.99
N VAL A 41 -10.88 1.91 -12.48
CA VAL A 41 -11.25 3.18 -13.15
C VAL A 41 -11.24 4.32 -12.13
N VAL A 42 -11.83 4.11 -10.95
CA VAL A 42 -11.79 5.07 -9.84
C VAL A 42 -10.33 5.37 -9.44
N ALA A 43 -9.49 4.34 -9.35
CA ALA A 43 -8.07 4.51 -9.03
C ALA A 43 -7.30 5.30 -10.10
N ARG A 44 -7.53 5.00 -11.38
CA ARG A 44 -6.96 5.72 -12.53
C ARG A 44 -7.32 7.20 -12.49
N ASP A 45 -8.60 7.51 -12.28
CA ASP A 45 -9.10 8.89 -12.34
C ASP A 45 -8.65 9.69 -11.11
N THR A 46 -8.57 9.06 -9.93
CA THR A 46 -7.97 9.64 -8.71
C THR A 46 -6.49 9.92 -8.91
N LEU A 47 -5.73 8.97 -9.47
CA LEU A 47 -4.33 9.16 -9.81
C LEU A 47 -4.15 10.31 -10.81
N SER A 48 -4.97 10.37 -11.86
CA SER A 48 -4.98 11.45 -12.83
C SER A 48 -5.19 12.81 -12.15
N ALA A 49 -6.19 12.91 -11.26
CA ALA A 49 -6.50 14.14 -10.53
C ALA A 49 -5.31 14.62 -9.67
N MET A 50 -4.66 13.71 -8.93
CA MET A 50 -3.53 14.04 -8.07
C MET A 50 -2.25 14.37 -8.85
N ALA A 51 -2.00 13.66 -9.96
CA ALA A 51 -0.79 13.84 -10.77
C ALA A 51 -0.81 15.12 -11.63
N ARG A 52 -1.99 15.74 -11.88
CA ARG A 52 -2.12 16.94 -12.72
C ARG A 52 -1.27 18.11 -12.24
N THR A 53 -1.32 18.39 -10.94
CA THR A 53 -0.67 19.55 -10.30
C THR A 53 0.79 19.29 -9.92
N ALA A 54 1.23 18.04 -9.93
CA ALA A 54 2.57 17.66 -9.52
C ALA A 54 3.60 17.82 -10.65
N ARG A 55 4.78 18.35 -10.31
CA ARG A 55 5.93 18.42 -11.23
C ARG A 55 6.55 17.04 -11.49
N ARG A 56 6.58 16.21 -10.44
CA ARG A 56 6.99 14.80 -10.44
C ARG A 56 6.04 14.07 -9.50
N PHE A 57 5.55 12.91 -9.93
CA PHE A 57 4.59 12.12 -9.18
C PHE A 57 5.00 10.65 -9.21
N THR A 58 5.27 10.07 -8.05
CA THR A 58 5.70 8.69 -7.86
C THR A 58 4.58 7.86 -7.27
N VAL A 59 4.15 6.82 -7.97
CA VAL A 59 3.07 5.94 -7.55
C VAL A 59 3.61 4.55 -7.25
N TYR A 60 3.31 4.04 -6.07
CA TYR A 60 3.55 2.64 -5.71
C TYR A 60 2.23 1.87 -5.77
N TYR A 61 2.11 1.00 -6.77
CA TYR A 61 0.98 0.11 -6.94
C TYR A 61 1.32 -1.27 -6.35
N ILE A 62 0.60 -1.65 -5.30
CA ILE A 62 0.79 -2.90 -4.56
C ILE A 62 -0.32 -3.87 -4.95
N THR A 63 0.06 -5.04 -5.44
CA THR A 63 -0.87 -6.05 -5.96
C THR A 63 -0.47 -7.46 -5.52
N SER A 64 -1.43 -8.38 -5.53
CA SER A 64 -1.27 -9.74 -5.01
C SER A 64 -0.36 -10.61 -5.88
N GLY A 65 -0.25 -10.28 -7.18
CA GLY A 65 0.58 -11.02 -8.13
C GLY A 65 0.97 -10.24 -9.38
N LEU A 66 2.07 -10.64 -10.02
CA LEU A 66 2.63 -9.96 -11.20
C LEU A 66 1.69 -9.96 -12.41
N LYS A 67 0.90 -11.03 -12.62
CA LYS A 67 -0.06 -11.10 -13.74
C LYS A 67 -1.18 -10.05 -13.64
N VAL A 68 -1.76 -9.91 -12.44
CA VAL A 68 -2.77 -8.88 -12.15
C VAL A 68 -2.13 -7.50 -12.28
N ALA A 69 -0.88 -7.37 -11.83
CA ALA A 69 -0.09 -6.16 -12.00
C ALA A 69 -0.05 -5.72 -13.46
N ASP A 70 0.35 -6.58 -14.38
CA ASP A 70 0.60 -6.19 -15.77
C ASP A 70 -0.68 -5.74 -16.49
N GLN A 71 -1.82 -6.35 -16.17
CA GLN A 71 -3.13 -5.93 -16.70
C GLN A 71 -3.57 -4.58 -16.11
N ASN A 72 -3.50 -4.42 -14.79
CA ASN A 72 -4.02 -3.23 -14.12
C ASN A 72 -3.11 -2.01 -14.30
N LYS A 73 -1.79 -2.20 -14.48
CA LYS A 73 -0.82 -1.12 -14.76
C LYS A 73 -1.19 -0.33 -16.01
N ALA A 74 -1.54 -1.03 -17.10
CA ALA A 74 -1.92 -0.39 -18.35
C ALA A 74 -3.21 0.43 -18.20
N GLU A 75 -4.21 -0.11 -17.48
CA GLU A 75 -5.46 0.60 -17.24
C GLU A 75 -5.26 1.84 -16.35
N LEU A 76 -4.40 1.77 -15.34
CA LEU A 76 -4.07 2.92 -14.47
C LEU A 76 -3.40 4.08 -15.22
N LEU A 77 -2.69 3.81 -16.32
CA LEU A 77 -1.98 4.81 -17.12
C LEU A 77 -2.74 5.25 -18.38
N ARG A 78 -3.93 4.69 -18.62
CA ARG A 78 -4.70 4.88 -19.85
C ARG A 78 -5.19 6.32 -20.10
N PHE A 79 -5.05 7.21 -19.13
CA PHE A 79 -5.32 8.64 -19.29
C PHE A 79 -4.16 9.40 -19.97
N LEU A 80 -3.01 8.75 -20.16
CA LEU A 80 -1.87 9.24 -20.92
C LEU A 80 -1.88 8.67 -22.35
N ASP A 81 -1.18 9.33 -23.27
CA ASP A 81 -0.81 8.76 -24.56
C ASP A 81 0.14 7.55 -24.39
N GLU A 82 0.23 6.70 -25.42
CA GLU A 82 0.99 5.44 -25.35
C GLU A 82 2.48 5.66 -25.04
N GLU A 83 3.10 6.69 -25.62
CA GLU A 83 4.51 7.01 -25.39
C GLU A 83 4.75 7.46 -23.95
N SER A 84 3.91 8.36 -23.43
CA SER A 84 3.95 8.81 -22.04
C SER A 84 3.63 7.70 -21.05
N ALA A 85 2.73 6.78 -21.39
CA ALA A 85 2.39 5.63 -20.55
C ALA A 85 3.55 4.62 -20.45
N ASP A 86 4.20 4.28 -21.57
CA ASP A 86 5.39 3.41 -21.56
C ASP A 86 6.55 4.07 -20.80
N ALA A 87 6.74 5.38 -20.97
CA ALA A 87 7.74 6.12 -20.21
C ALA A 87 7.42 6.14 -18.71
N ALA A 88 6.15 6.30 -18.31
CA ALA A 88 5.76 6.33 -16.90
C ALA A 88 5.89 4.97 -16.22
N LEU A 89 5.76 3.87 -16.97
CA LEU A 89 5.79 2.52 -16.44
C LEU A 89 7.21 2.07 -16.08
N SER A 90 7.44 1.73 -14.81
CA SER A 90 8.71 1.14 -14.39
C SER A 90 8.78 -0.36 -14.68
N LYS A 91 9.94 -0.82 -15.14
CA LYS A 91 10.28 -2.24 -15.28
C LYS A 91 10.73 -2.89 -13.96
N ILE A 92 10.81 -2.11 -12.89
CA ILE A 92 11.29 -2.58 -11.60
C ILE A 92 10.16 -3.28 -10.84
N ASP A 93 10.44 -4.51 -10.38
CA ASP A 93 9.51 -5.36 -9.65
C ASP A 93 9.73 -5.35 -8.12
N ARG A 94 10.73 -4.60 -7.63
CA ARG A 94 11.10 -4.54 -6.20
C ARG A 94 11.52 -3.16 -5.74
N VAL A 95 11.10 -2.79 -4.54
CA VAL A 95 11.40 -1.48 -3.92
C VAL A 95 12.92 -1.20 -3.83
N GLY A 96 13.73 -2.18 -3.42
CA GLY A 96 15.19 -2.00 -3.33
C GLY A 96 15.90 -1.74 -4.67
N LEU A 97 15.23 -2.02 -5.78
CA LEU A 97 15.78 -1.80 -7.12
C LEU A 97 15.39 -0.44 -7.72
N ILE A 98 14.54 0.36 -7.07
CA ILE A 98 14.15 1.71 -7.52
C ILE A 98 15.36 2.58 -7.96
N PRO A 99 16.48 2.61 -7.22
CA PRO A 99 17.65 3.41 -7.60
C PRO A 99 18.36 2.97 -8.89
N PHE A 100 18.07 1.77 -9.42
CA PHE A 100 18.68 1.24 -10.65
C PHE A 100 18.09 1.81 -11.92
N GLU A 101 16.89 2.39 -11.85
CA GLU A 101 16.26 2.96 -13.02
C GLU A 101 16.52 4.47 -13.05
N PRO A 102 17.09 4.99 -14.15
CA PRO A 102 17.56 6.36 -14.23
C PRO A 102 16.45 7.36 -13.86
N SER A 103 16.83 8.40 -13.13
CA SER A 103 15.94 9.50 -12.78
C SER A 103 15.74 10.40 -14.00
N GLY A 104 14.89 9.97 -14.95
CA GLY A 104 14.54 10.78 -16.11
C GLY A 104 13.65 11.99 -15.77
N PRO A 105 13.43 12.93 -16.71
CA PRO A 105 12.57 14.11 -16.54
C PRO A 105 11.06 13.78 -16.49
N ARG A 106 10.70 12.54 -16.13
CA ARG A 106 9.33 12.03 -16.22
C ARG A 106 8.43 12.73 -15.20
N LYS A 107 7.25 13.18 -15.65
CA LYS A 107 6.23 13.78 -14.80
C LYS A 107 5.59 12.76 -13.87
N LEU A 108 5.39 11.53 -14.34
CA LEU A 108 4.79 10.42 -13.60
C LEU A 108 5.70 9.19 -13.65
N ARG A 109 5.80 8.46 -12.54
CA ARG A 109 6.49 7.17 -12.46
C ARG A 109 5.61 6.20 -11.68
N LEU A 110 5.23 5.09 -12.30
CA LEU A 110 4.44 4.04 -11.67
C LEU A 110 5.30 2.79 -11.46
N TYR A 111 5.48 2.41 -10.20
CA TYR A 111 6.13 1.17 -9.81
C TYR A 111 5.09 0.18 -9.34
N ALA A 112 5.19 -1.07 -9.80
CA ALA A 112 4.29 -2.13 -9.39
C ALA A 112 5.04 -3.18 -8.59
N PHE A 113 4.61 -3.39 -7.35
CA PHE A 113 5.26 -4.28 -6.41
C PHE A 113 4.31 -5.36 -5.91
N THR A 114 4.88 -6.51 -5.61
CA THR A 114 4.18 -7.60 -4.91
C THR A 114 4.75 -7.72 -3.50
N PRO A 115 3.91 -7.80 -2.44
CA PRO A 115 4.41 -7.80 -1.06
C PRO A 115 5.37 -8.94 -0.74
N ASN A 116 5.11 -10.13 -1.26
CA ASN A 116 5.98 -11.29 -1.04
C ASN A 116 7.41 -11.08 -1.57
N THR A 117 7.61 -10.19 -2.55
CA THR A 117 8.94 -9.94 -3.13
C THR A 117 9.59 -8.66 -2.61
N SER A 118 8.80 -7.67 -2.18
CA SER A 118 9.29 -6.35 -1.75
C SER A 118 9.24 -6.11 -0.23
N PHE A 119 8.36 -6.81 0.49
CA PHE A 119 8.10 -6.62 1.93
C PHE A 119 8.20 -7.94 2.72
N CYS A 120 8.98 -8.90 2.25
CA CYS A 120 9.07 -10.22 2.88
C CYS A 120 9.68 -10.13 4.30
N LYS A 121 8.97 -10.68 5.30
CA LYS A 121 9.45 -10.74 6.70
C LYS A 121 10.35 -11.94 7.02
N SER A 122 10.19 -13.02 6.26
CA SER A 122 10.74 -14.33 6.64
C SER A 122 12.22 -14.46 6.34
N GLN A 123 12.93 -15.16 7.24
CA GLN A 123 14.29 -15.68 7.11
C GLN A 123 14.57 -16.48 5.83
N ARG A 124 13.54 -16.80 5.00
CA ARG A 124 13.68 -17.19 3.58
C ARG A 124 14.04 -16.00 2.70
N LEU A 125 15.01 -15.20 3.13
CA LEU A 125 15.63 -14.20 2.29
C LEU A 125 16.42 -14.96 1.23
N TYR A 126 15.80 -15.19 0.08
CA TYR A 126 16.52 -15.64 -1.10
C TYR A 126 17.59 -14.60 -1.42
N GLY A 127 18.75 -15.00 -1.96
CA GLY A 127 19.85 -14.09 -2.28
C GLY A 127 19.50 -12.99 -3.31
N GLY A 128 18.25 -12.84 -3.74
CA GLY A 128 17.84 -11.84 -4.71
C GLY A 128 18.25 -12.18 -6.14
N LYS A 129 18.10 -11.22 -7.06
CA LYS A 129 18.60 -11.35 -8.43
C LYS A 129 20.12 -11.12 -8.45
N ALA A 130 20.84 -11.69 -9.42
CA ALA A 130 22.29 -11.47 -9.55
C ALA A 130 22.64 -9.98 -9.64
N VAL A 131 21.89 -9.22 -10.43
CA VAL A 131 22.04 -7.75 -10.59
C VAL A 131 21.90 -7.01 -9.25
N GLU A 132 20.98 -7.45 -8.39
CA GLU A 132 20.77 -6.87 -7.06
C GLU A 132 21.99 -7.09 -6.16
N ARG A 133 22.56 -8.31 -6.19
CA ARG A 133 23.75 -8.65 -5.40
C ARG A 133 25.01 -7.92 -5.88
N ALA A 134 25.20 -7.80 -7.20
CA ALA A 134 26.31 -7.04 -7.77
C ALA A 134 26.27 -5.58 -7.31
N PHE A 135 25.10 -4.96 -7.33
CA PHE A 135 24.93 -3.60 -6.87
C PHE A 135 25.13 -3.42 -5.36
N ILE A 136 24.67 -4.39 -4.55
CA ILE A 136 24.98 -4.39 -3.11
C ILE A 136 26.48 -4.38 -2.89
N SER A 137 27.25 -5.17 -3.64
CA SER A 137 28.71 -5.18 -3.57
C SER A 137 29.30 -3.79 -3.83
N LEU A 138 28.91 -3.15 -4.94
CA LEU A 138 29.40 -1.81 -5.30
C LEU A 138 29.04 -0.75 -4.26
N LEU A 139 27.81 -0.80 -3.72
CA LEU A 139 27.37 0.12 -2.67
C LEU A 139 28.12 -0.10 -1.35
N LEU A 140 28.38 -1.36 -0.99
CA LEU A 140 29.14 -1.69 0.21
C LEU A 140 30.56 -1.12 0.10
N ASP A 141 31.24 -1.29 -1.03
CA ASP A 141 32.58 -0.72 -1.22
C ASP A 141 32.57 0.81 -1.29
N ARG A 142 31.48 1.41 -1.81
CA ARG A 142 31.34 2.87 -1.82
C ARG A 142 31.18 3.45 -0.40
N ILE A 143 30.52 2.73 0.50
CA ILE A 143 30.25 3.16 1.89
C ILE A 143 31.39 2.73 2.83
N TYR A 144 31.91 1.52 2.64
CA TYR A 144 32.95 0.89 3.43
C TYR A 144 34.02 0.34 2.47
N PRO A 145 35.01 1.16 2.06
CA PRO A 145 36.02 0.78 1.09
C PRO A 145 36.70 -0.57 1.40
N GLY A 146 36.69 -1.46 0.40
CA GLY A 146 37.31 -2.78 0.47
C GLY A 146 36.52 -3.83 1.27
N LEU A 147 35.31 -3.53 1.73
CA LEU A 147 34.50 -4.49 2.50
C LEU A 147 34.10 -5.71 1.67
N ALA A 148 33.72 -5.53 0.40
CA ALA A 148 33.32 -6.67 -0.42
C ALA A 148 34.48 -7.63 -0.74
N ASN A 149 35.72 -7.11 -0.76
CA ASN A 149 36.93 -7.91 -0.97
C ASN A 149 37.23 -8.87 0.20
N ASP A 150 36.75 -8.53 1.41
CA ASP A 150 36.90 -9.37 2.59
C ASP A 150 35.89 -10.54 2.63
N PHE A 151 34.95 -10.61 1.68
CA PHE A 151 33.94 -11.68 1.65
C PHE A 151 34.52 -12.97 1.05
N PRO A 152 33.99 -14.15 1.45
CA PRO A 152 34.40 -15.42 0.84
C PRO A 152 34.19 -15.43 -0.68
N TYR A 153 35.06 -16.15 -1.40
CA TYR A 153 34.94 -16.30 -2.85
C TYR A 153 33.54 -16.84 -3.25
N GLY A 154 32.91 -16.23 -4.26
CA GLY A 154 31.59 -16.60 -4.74
C GLY A 154 30.43 -16.26 -3.79
N TYR A 155 30.69 -15.57 -2.66
CA TYR A 155 29.67 -15.25 -1.67
C TYR A 155 28.59 -14.31 -2.24
N ILE A 156 28.99 -13.22 -2.89
CA ILE A 156 28.05 -12.29 -3.53
C ILE A 156 27.39 -12.97 -4.75
N GLU A 157 28.11 -13.81 -5.49
CA GLU A 157 27.54 -14.53 -6.64
C GLU A 157 26.41 -15.45 -6.20
N ASN A 158 26.55 -16.09 -5.03
CA ASN A 158 25.59 -17.01 -4.42
C ASN A 158 24.99 -17.99 -5.45
N GLY A 159 25.86 -18.63 -6.23
CA GLY A 159 25.51 -19.64 -7.24
C GLY A 159 25.09 -19.11 -8.61
N ALA A 160 25.11 -17.80 -8.86
CA ALA A 160 24.90 -17.26 -10.20
C ALA A 160 26.20 -17.29 -11.00
N THR A 161 26.36 -18.24 -11.93
CA THR A 161 27.58 -18.40 -12.74
C THR A 161 27.44 -17.81 -14.15
N SER A 162 26.36 -18.12 -14.85
CA SER A 162 26.17 -17.71 -16.27
C SER A 162 25.78 -16.24 -16.47
N GLY A 163 25.10 -15.63 -15.49
CA GLY A 163 24.58 -14.25 -15.59
C GLY A 163 25.36 -13.22 -14.78
N TRP A 164 26.42 -13.61 -14.06
CA TRP A 164 27.08 -12.75 -13.09
C TRP A 164 27.85 -11.59 -13.73
N LYS A 165 28.62 -11.86 -14.79
CA LYS A 165 29.39 -10.84 -15.50
C LYS A 165 28.47 -9.73 -16.04
N ALA A 166 27.38 -10.13 -16.70
CA ALA A 166 26.37 -9.19 -17.20
C ALA A 166 25.71 -8.40 -16.06
N ALA A 167 25.49 -9.04 -14.91
CA ALA A 167 24.96 -8.37 -13.72
C ALA A 167 25.91 -7.33 -13.12
N CYS A 168 27.22 -7.59 -13.13
CA CYS A 168 28.25 -6.64 -12.68
C CYS A 168 28.29 -5.43 -13.61
N THR A 169 28.41 -5.65 -14.93
CA THR A 169 28.39 -4.55 -15.93
C THR A 169 27.13 -3.71 -15.80
N ALA A 170 25.97 -4.35 -15.68
CA ALA A 170 24.70 -3.66 -15.48
C ALA A 170 24.66 -2.84 -14.17
N ALA A 171 25.31 -3.30 -13.11
CA ALA A 171 25.37 -2.58 -11.84
C ALA A 171 26.36 -1.39 -11.90
N GLU A 172 27.50 -1.58 -12.56
CA GLU A 172 28.53 -0.55 -12.79
C GLU A 172 27.97 0.62 -13.61
N GLU A 173 27.27 0.35 -14.72
CA GLU A 173 26.64 1.41 -15.53
C GLU A 173 25.62 2.25 -14.73
N ARG A 174 25.01 1.65 -13.70
CA ARG A 174 23.93 2.27 -12.93
C ARG A 174 24.40 2.95 -11.66
N ILE A 175 25.55 2.55 -11.10
CA ILE A 175 26.04 3.08 -9.81
C ILE A 175 26.25 4.60 -9.88
N ASP A 176 26.66 5.11 -11.04
CA ASP A 176 26.90 6.54 -11.26
C ASP A 176 25.62 7.38 -11.23
N HIS A 177 24.46 6.76 -11.49
CA HIS A 177 23.15 7.42 -11.45
C HIS A 177 22.54 7.45 -10.04
N VAL A 178 23.19 6.81 -9.07
CA VAL A 178 22.68 6.70 -7.70
C VAL A 178 22.93 7.99 -6.93
N SER A 179 21.86 8.60 -6.42
CA SER A 179 21.98 9.82 -5.63
C SER A 179 22.79 9.62 -4.34
N GLN A 180 23.57 10.64 -3.95
CA GLN A 180 24.28 10.64 -2.66
C GLN A 180 23.33 10.49 -1.47
N ARG A 181 22.10 11.01 -1.58
CA ARG A 181 21.05 10.83 -0.58
C ARG A 181 20.71 9.35 -0.37
N PHE A 182 20.62 8.58 -1.45
CA PHE A 182 20.36 7.14 -1.36
C PHE A 182 21.53 6.40 -0.71
N ILE A 183 22.78 6.68 -1.11
CA ILE A 183 23.97 6.05 -0.53
C ILE A 183 24.04 6.30 0.98
N ALA A 184 23.83 7.54 1.41
CA ALA A 184 23.79 7.90 2.83
C ALA A 184 22.64 7.20 3.58
N SER A 185 21.48 7.08 2.94
CA SER A 185 20.31 6.35 3.47
C SER A 185 20.61 4.87 3.65
N TYR A 186 21.25 4.24 2.66
CA TYR A 186 21.66 2.84 2.72
C TYR A 186 22.69 2.59 3.82
N GLY A 187 23.67 3.48 3.99
CA GLY A 187 24.61 3.42 5.10
C GLY A 187 23.95 3.47 6.48
N ARG A 188 22.92 4.31 6.66
CA ARG A 188 22.11 4.34 7.90
C ARG A 188 21.33 3.04 8.08
N ALA A 189 20.64 2.58 7.04
CA ALA A 189 19.85 1.36 7.08
C ALA A 189 20.71 0.13 7.41
N LEU A 190 21.93 0.05 6.88
CA LEU A 190 22.90 -1.00 7.23
C LEU A 190 23.31 -0.95 8.71
N ARG A 191 23.53 0.24 9.28
CA ARG A 191 23.83 0.38 10.72
C ARG A 191 22.65 -0.04 11.59
N THR A 192 21.42 0.29 11.20
CA THR A 192 20.22 -0.15 11.93
C THR A 192 20.04 -1.67 11.84
N GLU A 193 20.27 -2.25 10.68
CA GLU A 193 20.05 -3.68 10.45
C GLU A 193 21.15 -4.56 11.06
N PHE A 194 22.42 -4.16 10.98
CA PHE A 194 23.57 -4.96 11.44
C PHE A 194 24.15 -4.51 12.78
N GLY A 195 23.90 -3.27 13.20
CA GLY A 195 24.54 -2.65 14.37
C GLY A 195 25.82 -1.88 14.02
N MET A 196 26.49 -1.39 15.06
CA MET A 196 27.73 -0.61 14.95
C MET A 196 28.87 -1.31 15.70
N PRO A 197 30.11 -1.35 15.16
CA PRO A 197 30.52 -0.83 13.84
C PRO A 197 30.01 -1.71 12.68
N ALA A 198 29.29 -1.11 11.72
CA ALA A 198 28.61 -1.86 10.66
C ALA A 198 29.56 -2.71 9.79
N ARG A 199 30.75 -2.22 9.45
CA ARG A 199 31.76 -2.99 8.69
C ARG A 199 32.05 -4.34 9.35
N ARG A 200 32.30 -4.32 10.68
CA ARG A 200 32.60 -5.52 11.46
C ARG A 200 31.38 -6.43 11.58
N ALA A 201 30.22 -5.88 11.94
CA ALA A 201 28.99 -6.65 12.10
C ALA A 201 28.52 -7.33 10.80
N ILE A 202 28.73 -6.66 9.65
CA ILE A 202 28.47 -7.25 8.34
C ILE A 202 29.39 -8.44 8.08
N LEU A 203 30.69 -8.31 8.33
CA LEU A 203 31.65 -9.41 8.16
C LEU A 203 31.33 -10.60 9.07
N GLU A 204 31.03 -10.33 10.35
CA GLU A 204 30.61 -11.37 11.28
C GLU A 204 29.34 -12.10 10.78
N ALA A 205 28.36 -11.37 10.23
CA ALA A 205 27.16 -11.99 9.65
C ALA A 205 27.48 -12.82 8.39
N VAL A 206 28.41 -12.36 7.55
CA VAL A 206 28.87 -13.06 6.34
C VAL A 206 29.52 -14.40 6.70
N HIS A 207 30.30 -14.47 7.77
CA HIS A 207 30.98 -15.70 8.20
C HIS A 207 30.08 -16.64 9.02
N ASN A 208 29.19 -16.08 9.85
CA ASN A 208 28.44 -16.87 10.84
C ASN A 208 27.04 -17.29 10.37
N THR A 209 26.57 -16.81 9.22
CA THR A 209 25.22 -17.12 8.72
C THR A 209 25.26 -17.64 7.28
N ARG A 210 24.17 -18.30 6.85
CA ARG A 210 24.05 -18.73 5.44
C ARG A 210 24.06 -17.49 4.53
N PRO A 211 24.77 -17.50 3.39
CA PRO A 211 24.90 -16.32 2.51
C PRO A 211 23.56 -15.65 2.16
N GLY A 212 22.52 -16.43 1.88
CA GLY A 212 21.19 -15.88 1.59
C GLY A 212 20.59 -15.05 2.73
N HIS A 213 20.88 -15.38 3.99
CA HIS A 213 20.33 -14.69 5.15
C HIS A 213 20.91 -13.29 5.30
N SER A 214 22.24 -13.18 5.36
CA SER A 214 23.00 -11.94 5.44
C SER A 214 22.84 -11.07 4.18
N LEU A 215 22.85 -11.66 2.97
CA LEU A 215 22.48 -10.94 1.73
C LEU A 215 21.06 -10.40 1.82
N GLY A 216 20.15 -11.19 2.38
CA GLY A 216 18.79 -10.80 2.68
C GLY A 216 18.67 -9.54 3.54
N ARG A 217 19.44 -9.48 4.62
CA ARG A 217 19.49 -8.32 5.51
C ARG A 217 20.03 -7.08 4.79
N MET A 218 21.06 -7.23 3.94
CA MET A 218 21.54 -6.14 3.08
C MET A 218 20.46 -5.67 2.10
N ARG A 219 19.72 -6.59 1.48
CA ARG A 219 18.59 -6.28 0.59
C ARG A 219 17.45 -5.58 1.32
N LYS A 220 17.16 -5.96 2.56
CA LYS A 220 16.19 -5.29 3.41
C LYS A 220 16.61 -3.84 3.68
N ALA A 221 17.88 -3.62 4.04
CA ALA A 221 18.44 -2.26 4.18
C ALA A 221 18.36 -1.46 2.87
N LEU A 222 18.54 -2.12 1.72
CA LEU A 222 18.41 -1.50 0.39
C LEU A 222 16.98 -1.01 0.13
N ALA A 223 15.97 -1.83 0.46
CA ALA A 223 14.57 -1.46 0.35
C ALA A 223 14.19 -0.28 1.27
N HIS A 224 14.70 -0.26 2.51
CA HIS A 224 14.51 0.86 3.43
C HIS A 224 15.09 2.15 2.86
N ALA A 225 16.31 2.06 2.32
CA ALA A 225 16.99 3.19 1.73
C ALA A 225 16.23 3.77 0.53
N ALA A 226 15.65 2.89 -0.30
CA ALA A 226 14.87 3.28 -1.49
C ALA A 226 13.57 4.00 -1.12
N LEU A 227 12.82 3.51 -0.13
CA LEU A 227 11.62 4.19 0.38
C LEU A 227 11.95 5.57 0.97
N GLU A 228 13.11 5.71 1.60
CA GLU A 228 13.55 6.97 2.19
C GLU A 228 14.05 7.98 1.15
N SER A 229 14.77 7.52 0.12
CA SER A 229 15.29 8.40 -0.94
C SER A 229 14.21 8.80 -1.93
N THR A 230 13.27 7.90 -2.18
CA THR A 230 12.20 8.01 -3.16
C THR A 230 10.88 7.73 -2.46
N PRO A 231 10.33 8.68 -1.68
CA PRO A 231 9.01 8.51 -1.09
C PRO A 231 7.92 8.53 -2.17
N PRO A 232 6.85 7.73 -2.05
CA PRO A 232 5.73 7.79 -2.96
C PRO A 232 4.85 9.03 -2.70
N ASP A 233 4.31 9.60 -3.77
CA ASP A 233 3.27 10.63 -3.71
C ASP A 233 1.86 10.02 -3.60
N LEU A 234 1.71 8.75 -3.99
CA LEU A 234 0.51 7.94 -3.83
C LEU A 234 0.88 6.45 -3.73
N VAL A 235 0.24 5.74 -2.81
CA VAL A 235 0.29 4.28 -2.73
C VAL A 235 -1.11 3.73 -3.01
N ILE A 236 -1.22 2.81 -3.96
CA ILE A 236 -2.46 2.14 -4.31
C ILE A 236 -2.34 0.67 -3.90
N PHE A 237 -3.18 0.22 -2.96
CA PHE A 237 -3.29 -1.19 -2.60
C PHE A 237 -4.47 -1.81 -3.31
N ASP A 238 -4.19 -2.72 -4.24
CA ASP A 238 -5.22 -3.54 -4.89
C ASP A 238 -5.39 -4.87 -4.18
N GLU A 239 -6.64 -5.33 -4.11
CA GLU A 239 -7.04 -6.48 -3.30
C GLU A 239 -6.62 -6.33 -1.84
N PHE A 240 -6.95 -5.19 -1.22
CA PHE A 240 -6.51 -4.84 0.14
C PHE A 240 -6.85 -5.89 1.22
N GLN A 241 -7.83 -6.76 0.98
CA GLN A 241 -8.15 -7.90 1.84
C GLN A 241 -6.99 -8.91 1.97
N CYS A 242 -6.09 -8.99 0.99
CA CYS A 242 -4.88 -9.83 1.03
C CYS A 242 -3.82 -9.29 2.00
N TYR A 243 -3.99 -8.06 2.50
CA TYR A 243 -3.00 -7.37 3.33
C TYR A 243 -3.53 -7.04 4.72
N ARG A 244 -4.45 -7.85 5.27
CA ARG A 244 -4.90 -7.68 6.67
C ARG A 244 -3.73 -7.61 7.65
N HIS A 245 -2.71 -8.44 7.46
CA HIS A 245 -1.50 -8.46 8.29
C HIS A 245 -0.77 -7.10 8.30
N VAL A 246 -0.80 -6.33 7.21
CA VAL A 246 -0.17 -5.00 7.13
C VAL A 246 -0.82 -4.00 8.10
N ARG A 247 -2.04 -4.26 8.57
CA ARG A 247 -2.74 -3.44 9.58
C ARG A 247 -2.45 -3.91 11.01
N SER A 248 -2.10 -5.18 11.21
CA SER A 248 -2.00 -5.78 12.54
C SER A 248 -0.84 -5.16 13.33
N PRO A 249 -1.06 -4.71 14.58
CA PRO A 249 0.02 -4.17 15.42
C PRO A 249 1.07 -5.23 15.78
N GLU A 250 0.68 -6.51 15.78
CA GLU A 250 1.57 -7.67 15.97
C GLU A 250 2.51 -7.91 14.77
N ASP A 251 2.20 -7.30 13.63
CA ASP A 251 3.01 -7.39 12.44
C ASP A 251 4.18 -6.39 12.48
N ASP A 252 5.32 -6.84 13.00
CA ASP A 252 6.56 -6.05 12.96
C ASP A 252 7.28 -6.16 11.61
N ASN A 253 6.66 -5.63 10.56
CA ASN A 253 7.33 -5.39 9.29
C ASN A 253 7.70 -3.90 9.15
N PRO A 254 8.97 -3.52 9.41
CA PRO A 254 9.41 -2.14 9.36
C PRO A 254 9.21 -1.47 7.99
N LEU A 255 9.34 -2.22 6.89
CA LEU A 255 9.15 -1.68 5.54
C LEU A 255 7.67 -1.36 5.27
N ALA A 256 6.77 -2.25 5.68
CA ALA A 256 5.34 -2.00 5.56
C ALA A 256 4.91 -0.81 6.42
N LYS A 257 5.40 -0.72 7.66
CA LYS A 257 5.16 0.44 8.54
C LYS A 257 5.67 1.74 7.91
N GLN A 258 6.87 1.75 7.35
CA GLN A 258 7.42 2.91 6.64
C GLN A 258 6.58 3.31 5.42
N LEU A 259 6.05 2.34 4.66
CA LEU A 259 5.17 2.61 3.52
C LEU A 259 3.81 3.20 3.95
N LEU A 260 3.25 2.73 5.08
CA LEU A 260 1.93 3.17 5.55
C LEU A 260 1.94 4.47 6.35
N ARG A 261 3.01 4.73 7.10
CA ARG A 261 3.12 5.86 8.02
C ARG A 261 4.03 6.96 7.48
N GLY A 262 4.88 6.65 6.50
CA GLY A 262 5.93 7.55 6.07
C GLY A 262 7.03 7.67 7.11
N LYS A 263 7.76 8.79 7.08
CA LYS A 263 8.74 9.16 8.12
C LYS A 263 8.02 9.85 9.27
N GLU A 264 8.47 9.63 10.50
CA GLU A 264 7.85 10.20 11.71
C GLU A 264 7.69 11.74 11.66
N SER A 265 8.59 12.45 10.98
CA SER A 265 8.55 13.92 10.86
C SER A 265 7.85 14.44 9.60
N ALA A 266 7.17 13.59 8.84
CA ALA A 266 6.49 13.96 7.60
C ALA A 266 5.03 13.48 7.61
N ALA A 267 4.18 14.15 6.82
CA ALA A 267 2.82 13.66 6.60
C ALA A 267 2.86 12.23 6.02
N PRO A 268 1.94 11.34 6.43
CA PRO A 268 1.87 10.00 5.87
C PRO A 268 1.61 10.08 4.36
N PRO A 269 2.12 9.11 3.58
CA PRO A 269 1.83 9.06 2.15
C PRO A 269 0.33 8.79 1.93
N PRO A 270 -0.28 9.37 0.88
CA PRO A 270 -1.64 9.03 0.48
C PRO A 270 -1.80 7.55 0.19
N LEU A 271 -2.80 6.90 0.81
CA LEU A 271 -3.11 5.49 0.58
C LEU A 271 -4.52 5.35 -0.01
N LEU A 272 -4.59 4.89 -1.25
CA LEU A 272 -5.84 4.46 -1.88
C LEU A 272 -5.95 2.94 -1.79
N LEU A 273 -7.02 2.44 -1.19
CA LEU A 273 -7.24 1.01 -0.93
C LEU A 273 -8.40 0.53 -1.79
N LEU A 274 -8.21 -0.53 -2.55
CA LEU A 274 -9.24 -1.13 -3.40
C LEU A 274 -9.55 -2.53 -2.87
N SER A 275 -10.79 -2.76 -2.43
CA SER A 275 -11.21 -4.08 -1.96
C SER A 275 -12.73 -4.20 -1.89
N ALA A 276 -13.32 -5.16 -2.60
CA ALA A 276 -14.76 -5.41 -2.49
C ALA A 276 -15.17 -5.96 -1.10
N THR A 277 -14.23 -6.61 -0.40
CA THR A 277 -14.47 -7.34 0.85
C THR A 277 -13.40 -7.00 1.90
N PRO A 278 -13.36 -5.74 2.38
CA PRO A 278 -12.25 -5.23 3.18
C PRO A 278 -12.17 -5.78 4.62
N TYR A 279 -13.28 -6.33 5.12
CA TYR A 279 -13.44 -6.99 6.42
C TYR A 279 -14.39 -8.20 6.30
N ARG A 280 -14.42 -9.08 7.32
CA ARG A 280 -15.40 -10.19 7.40
C ARG A 280 -16.75 -9.69 7.90
N PHE A 281 -17.82 -9.99 7.17
CA PHE A 281 -19.19 -9.60 7.55
C PHE A 281 -19.78 -10.42 8.70
N PHE A 282 -19.25 -11.62 8.93
CA PHE A 282 -19.76 -12.55 9.92
C PHE A 282 -18.61 -13.08 10.77
N ALA A 283 -18.80 -13.09 12.08
CA ALA A 283 -18.00 -13.90 12.99
C ALA A 283 -18.45 -15.36 12.88
N GLU A 284 -17.51 -16.29 12.96
CA GLU A 284 -17.85 -17.71 13.03
C GLU A 284 -18.56 -18.03 14.37
N ARG A 285 -19.41 -19.06 14.38
CA ARG A 285 -20.23 -19.41 15.56
C ARG A 285 -19.42 -19.56 16.85
N TRP A 286 -18.19 -20.07 16.74
CA TRP A 286 -17.29 -20.26 17.88
C TRP A 286 -16.64 -18.95 18.35
N GLU A 287 -16.42 -17.98 17.47
CA GLU A 287 -15.91 -16.64 17.82
C GLU A 287 -16.96 -15.85 18.61
N THR A 288 -18.23 -15.97 18.24
CA THR A 288 -19.36 -15.40 19.01
C THR A 288 -19.49 -16.04 20.40
N ILE A 289 -19.25 -17.36 20.51
CA ILE A 289 -19.23 -18.08 21.80
C ILE A 289 -18.03 -17.63 22.67
N ALA A 290 -16.90 -17.30 22.03
CA ALA A 290 -15.72 -16.75 22.69
C ALA A 290 -15.83 -15.25 23.02
N GLY A 291 -16.97 -14.61 22.73
CA GLY A 291 -17.21 -13.19 23.02
C GLY A 291 -16.50 -12.23 22.06
N ILE A 292 -15.98 -12.70 20.93
CA ILE A 292 -15.42 -11.84 19.88
C ILE A 292 -16.57 -11.07 19.22
N ALA A 293 -16.47 -9.74 19.21
CA ALA A 293 -17.50 -8.89 18.64
C ALA A 293 -17.66 -9.16 17.13
N PRO A 294 -18.89 -9.38 16.61
CA PRO A 294 -19.17 -9.67 15.19
C PRO A 294 -18.66 -8.63 14.17
N HIS A 295 -18.18 -7.48 14.65
CA HIS A 295 -17.75 -6.33 13.86
C HIS A 295 -16.37 -5.80 14.25
N ALA A 296 -15.57 -6.58 14.99
CA ALA A 296 -14.22 -6.16 15.41
C ALA A 296 -13.35 -5.74 14.21
N GLU A 297 -13.34 -6.52 13.12
CA GLU A 297 -12.57 -6.18 11.91
C GLU A 297 -13.04 -4.87 11.24
N LEU A 298 -14.33 -4.52 11.33
CA LEU A 298 -14.85 -3.26 10.80
C LEU A 298 -14.29 -2.07 11.59
N PHE A 299 -14.28 -2.16 12.92
CA PHE A 299 -13.79 -1.09 13.78
C PHE A 299 -12.27 -0.94 13.71
N GLU A 300 -11.54 -2.04 13.58
CA GLU A 300 -10.10 -2.01 13.26
C GLU A 300 -9.82 -1.34 11.91
N LEU A 301 -10.67 -1.59 10.92
CA LEU A 301 -10.57 -0.93 9.62
C LEU A 301 -10.88 0.58 9.72
N ILE A 302 -11.92 0.97 10.46
CA ILE A 302 -12.25 2.39 10.68
C ILE A 302 -11.11 3.10 11.42
N GLU A 303 -10.51 2.46 12.43
CA GLU A 303 -9.32 2.99 13.11
C GLU A 303 -8.14 3.12 12.16
N PHE A 304 -7.90 2.11 11.32
CA PHE A 304 -6.87 2.19 10.32
C PHE A 304 -7.11 3.35 9.33
N LEU A 305 -8.36 3.61 8.94
CA LEU A 305 -8.67 4.66 7.97
C LEU A 305 -8.67 6.06 8.58
N GLY A 306 -9.30 6.26 9.74
CA GLY A 306 -9.57 7.57 10.34
C GLY A 306 -9.02 7.79 11.75
N GLY A 307 -8.42 6.77 12.37
CA GLY A 307 -7.84 6.82 13.71
C GLY A 307 -8.80 6.46 14.83
N GLU A 308 -8.25 6.35 16.04
CA GLU A 308 -8.93 5.87 17.25
C GLU A 308 -10.17 6.71 17.61
N ARG A 309 -10.11 8.03 17.41
CA ARG A 309 -11.25 8.93 17.66
C ARG A 309 -12.45 8.59 16.77
N VAL A 310 -12.22 8.32 15.49
CA VAL A 310 -13.28 7.97 14.54
C VAL A 310 -13.83 6.59 14.87
N ARG A 311 -12.96 5.63 15.22
CA ARG A 311 -13.38 4.31 15.68
C ARG A 311 -14.32 4.39 16.88
N THR A 312 -13.94 5.14 17.91
CA THR A 312 -14.71 5.26 19.16
C THR A 312 -16.10 5.86 18.89
N GLU A 313 -16.17 6.91 18.07
CA GLU A 313 -17.44 7.53 17.68
C GLU A 313 -18.31 6.56 16.85
N ALA A 314 -17.71 5.88 15.87
CA ALA A 314 -18.41 4.90 15.04
C ALA A 314 -18.96 3.75 15.89
N GLU A 315 -18.16 3.18 16.80
CA GLU A 315 -18.60 2.11 17.72
C GLU A 315 -19.81 2.53 18.55
N ALA A 316 -19.80 3.75 19.10
CA ALA A 316 -20.91 4.28 19.88
C ALA A 316 -22.18 4.47 19.03
N GLN A 317 -22.04 5.01 17.82
CA GLN A 317 -23.16 5.24 16.92
C GLN A 317 -23.75 3.92 16.37
N PHE A 318 -22.91 2.96 15.97
CA PHE A 318 -23.37 1.64 15.52
C PHE A 318 -24.11 0.88 16.61
N ARG A 319 -23.64 0.96 17.87
CA ARG A 319 -24.34 0.33 19.01
C ARG A 319 -25.74 0.92 19.17
N LYS A 320 -25.85 2.25 19.25
CA LYS A 320 -27.15 2.94 19.35
C LYS A 320 -28.07 2.62 18.17
N PHE A 321 -27.51 2.58 16.95
CA PHE A 321 -28.26 2.23 15.75
C PHE A 321 -28.81 0.79 15.83
N GLY A 322 -27.98 -0.17 16.24
CA GLY A 322 -28.40 -1.56 16.45
C GLY A 322 -29.50 -1.70 17.52
N ASP A 323 -29.37 -0.99 18.65
CA ASP A 323 -30.37 -0.97 19.71
C ASP A 323 -31.72 -0.44 19.20
N LEU A 324 -31.70 0.63 18.39
CA LEU A 324 -32.90 1.18 17.76
C LEU A 324 -33.53 0.22 16.75
N LEU A 325 -32.74 -0.47 15.92
CA LEU A 325 -33.27 -1.47 14.98
C LEU A 325 -33.95 -2.64 15.73
N HIS A 326 -33.35 -3.11 16.82
CA HIS A 326 -33.95 -4.12 17.68
C HIS A 326 -35.25 -3.64 18.34
N LEU A 327 -35.30 -2.37 18.78
CA LEU A 327 -36.51 -1.76 19.33
C LEU A 327 -37.62 -1.66 18.27
N ILE A 328 -37.31 -1.16 17.07
CA ILE A 328 -38.25 -1.04 15.95
C ILE A 328 -38.86 -2.39 15.59
N GLY A 329 -38.04 -3.46 15.57
CA GLY A 329 -38.50 -4.81 15.28
C GLY A 329 -39.51 -5.37 16.30
N LYS A 330 -39.53 -4.86 17.54
CA LYS A 330 -40.44 -5.29 18.62
C LYS A 330 -41.68 -4.42 18.75
N LEU A 331 -41.67 -3.19 18.23
CA LEU A 331 -42.79 -2.25 18.37
C LEU A 331 -43.91 -2.53 17.36
N PRO A 332 -45.19 -2.29 17.73
CA PRO A 332 -46.31 -2.20 16.79
C PRO A 332 -46.09 -1.09 15.75
N SER A 333 -46.69 -1.20 14.56
CA SER A 333 -46.46 -0.26 13.45
C SER A 333 -46.66 1.21 13.81
N ASP A 334 -47.62 1.52 14.67
CA ASP A 334 -48.01 2.90 15.03
C ASP A 334 -46.96 3.60 15.92
N ASP A 335 -46.17 2.85 16.68
CA ASP A 335 -45.16 3.39 17.61
C ASP A 335 -43.75 3.48 17.00
N ARG A 336 -43.58 3.05 15.75
CA ARG A 336 -42.25 3.01 15.09
C ARG A 336 -41.76 4.37 14.60
N GLY A 337 -42.64 5.38 14.53
CA GLY A 337 -42.33 6.68 13.91
C GLY A 337 -41.10 7.38 14.51
N THR A 338 -41.07 7.53 15.84
CA THR A 338 -39.96 8.20 16.54
C THR A 338 -38.65 7.42 16.46
N PRO A 339 -38.61 6.10 16.78
CA PRO A 339 -37.39 5.31 16.63
C PRO A 339 -36.84 5.27 15.21
N ILE A 340 -37.69 5.24 14.19
CA ILE A 340 -37.25 5.30 12.77
C ILE A 340 -36.58 6.64 12.47
N SER A 341 -37.13 7.75 12.96
CA SER A 341 -36.55 9.09 12.76
C SER A 341 -35.18 9.22 13.44
N GLU A 342 -35.07 8.70 14.65
CA GLU A 342 -33.80 8.66 15.39
C GLU A 342 -32.77 7.79 14.67
N ALA A 343 -33.16 6.58 14.23
CA ALA A 343 -32.29 5.69 13.47
C ALA A 343 -31.79 6.34 12.16
N ARG A 344 -32.65 7.08 11.44
CA ARG A 344 -32.24 7.85 10.26
C ARG A 344 -31.23 8.95 10.59
N THR A 345 -31.35 9.59 11.75
CA THR A 345 -30.42 10.63 12.20
C THR A 345 -29.04 10.04 12.51
N ILE A 346 -29.00 8.91 13.22
CA ILE A 346 -27.75 8.18 13.48
C ILE A 346 -27.13 7.68 12.17
N LYS A 347 -27.94 7.16 11.23
CA LYS A 347 -27.45 6.75 9.90
C LYS A 347 -26.73 7.90 9.19
N ARG A 348 -27.33 9.09 9.12
CA ARG A 348 -26.70 10.27 8.51
C ARG A 348 -25.42 10.71 9.25
N GLY A 349 -25.40 10.57 10.57
CA GLY A 349 -24.20 10.79 11.38
C GLY A 349 -23.06 9.84 11.00
N LEU A 350 -23.36 8.55 10.89
CA LEU A 350 -22.41 7.51 10.44
C LEU A 350 -21.93 7.78 9.00
N GLU A 351 -22.83 8.11 8.08
CA GLU A 351 -22.48 8.48 6.70
C GLU A 351 -21.51 9.67 6.70
N THR A 352 -21.84 10.75 7.41
CA THR A 352 -20.99 11.95 7.50
C THR A 352 -19.60 11.62 8.08
N LEU A 353 -19.54 10.71 9.05
CA LEU A 353 -18.30 10.26 9.68
C LEU A 353 -17.44 9.41 8.73
N LEU A 354 -18.05 8.56 7.90
CA LEU A 354 -17.37 7.56 7.09
C LEU A 354 -17.11 8.00 5.64
N VAL A 355 -17.86 8.96 5.08
CA VAL A 355 -17.64 9.53 3.73
C VAL A 355 -16.21 9.97 3.47
N PRO A 356 -15.51 10.63 4.41
CA PRO A 356 -14.12 11.01 4.19
C PRO A 356 -13.13 9.82 4.17
N LEU A 357 -13.58 8.62 4.55
CA LEU A 357 -12.73 7.46 4.80
C LEU A 357 -12.95 6.33 3.80
N MET A 358 -14.18 6.15 3.33
CA MET A 358 -14.53 5.07 2.41
C MET A 358 -15.73 5.40 1.53
N SER A 359 -15.84 4.67 0.42
CA SER A 359 -17.06 4.54 -0.37
C SER A 359 -17.40 3.07 -0.56
N ARG A 360 -18.68 2.76 -0.74
CA ARG A 360 -19.21 1.45 -1.07
C ARG A 360 -20.43 1.57 -1.97
N THR A 361 -20.29 1.12 -3.21
CA THR A 361 -21.40 0.96 -4.15
C THR A 361 -21.73 -0.52 -4.34
N GLU A 362 -23.00 -0.87 -4.24
CA GLU A 362 -23.55 -2.19 -4.58
C GLU A 362 -24.60 -2.04 -5.68
N ARG A 363 -24.78 -3.07 -6.51
CA ARG A 363 -25.92 -3.07 -7.44
C ARG A 363 -27.22 -3.19 -6.64
N PRO A 364 -28.27 -2.43 -7.00
CA PRO A 364 -29.56 -2.58 -6.33
C PRO A 364 -30.04 -4.03 -6.45
N PRO A 365 -30.64 -4.60 -5.39
CA PRO A 365 -31.34 -5.87 -5.49
C PRO A 365 -32.36 -5.78 -6.63
N THR A 366 -32.54 -6.85 -7.40
CA THR A 366 -33.42 -6.88 -8.59
C THR A 366 -34.87 -6.46 -8.33
N ASP A 367 -35.31 -6.38 -7.07
CA ASP A 367 -36.66 -5.95 -6.64
C ASP A 367 -36.82 -4.44 -6.39
N HIS A 368 -35.75 -3.63 -6.45
CA HIS A 368 -35.80 -2.20 -6.10
C HIS A 368 -35.43 -1.28 -7.27
N ALA A 369 -36.21 -1.33 -8.36
CA ALA A 369 -36.03 -0.44 -9.52
C ALA A 369 -36.52 1.02 -9.29
N HIS A 370 -37.09 1.33 -8.13
CA HIS A 370 -37.77 2.61 -7.85
C HIS A 370 -37.14 3.44 -6.72
N GLU A 371 -35.95 3.11 -6.22
CA GLU A 371 -35.30 3.93 -5.19
C GLU A 371 -34.74 5.25 -5.74
N PRO A 372 -34.73 6.33 -4.90
CA PRO A 372 -34.15 7.62 -5.27
C PRO A 372 -32.67 7.49 -5.65
N PRO A 373 -32.11 8.45 -6.39
CA PRO A 373 -30.72 8.41 -6.81
C PRO A 373 -29.81 8.26 -5.57
N PRO A 374 -28.75 7.42 -5.67
CA PRO A 374 -27.87 7.16 -4.54
C PRO A 374 -27.24 8.47 -4.05
N PRO A 375 -26.85 8.53 -2.76
CA PRO A 375 -26.15 9.69 -2.21
C PRO A 375 -24.90 10.01 -3.04
N PRO A 376 -24.41 11.26 -2.99
CA PRO A 376 -23.31 11.72 -3.82
C PRO A 376 -22.10 10.79 -3.68
N VAL A 377 -21.74 10.37 -2.47
CA VAL A 377 -20.78 9.28 -2.24
C VAL A 377 -21.54 8.09 -1.64
N PRO A 378 -21.64 6.95 -2.33
CA PRO A 378 -22.34 5.77 -1.81
C PRO A 378 -21.51 5.12 -0.69
N ILE A 379 -22.16 4.81 0.45
CA ILE A 379 -21.58 4.17 1.65
C ILE A 379 -22.54 3.15 2.23
#